data_AF-A0A7Y2A455-F1
#
_entry.id   AF-A0A7Y2A455-F1
#
_cell.length_a   1.000
_cell.length_b   1.000
_cell.length_c   1.000
_cell.angle_alpha   90.00
_cell.angle_beta   90.00
_cell.angle_gamma   90.00
#
_symmetry.space_group_name_H-M   'P 1'
#
loop_
_entity.id
_entity.type
_entity.pdbx_description
1 polymer ?
#
loop_
_entity_poly.entity_id
_entity_poly.type
_entity_poly.pdbx_seq_one_letter_code
_entity_poly.pdbx_strand_id
1 'polypeptide(L)'
;MEADLVVDGALLRSLDLGCIRGTHVTTLQFVQPIEHWQAYKRVRQRTLETLELTETAPLRRARAALSEGDSGSRLALVGTLARLGQREEAEALLTELEVEEPDASEVLYWRLWIELHLGEGRALAADREQMAERMLLLEPDDLPFVALAFDVLLQRRRMERAREVLDHMRSRWPDRSLTKDRIARMAAAGG
;
A
#
# COMPACT_ATOMS: atom_id res chain seq x y z
N MET A 1 25.15 -8.10 9.37
CA MET A 1 26.25 -7.27 8.82
C MET A 1 26.10 -5.93 9.51
N GLU A 2 26.86 -5.70 10.58
CA GLU A 2 26.94 -4.39 11.20
C GLU A 2 27.91 -3.57 10.35
N ALA A 3 27.45 -2.43 9.84
CA ALA A 3 28.30 -1.50 9.11
C ALA A 3 28.56 -0.30 10.01
N ASP A 4 29.82 -0.13 10.42
CA ASP A 4 30.27 1.06 11.14
C ASP A 4 30.23 2.26 10.19
N LEU A 5 29.35 3.22 10.46
CA LEU A 5 29.32 4.47 9.72
C LEU A 5 30.37 5.43 10.33
N VAL A 6 31.47 5.64 9.62
CA VAL A 6 32.53 6.58 10.02
C VAL A 6 32.42 7.85 9.18
N VAL A 7 32.29 9.00 9.84
CA VAL A 7 32.28 10.32 9.20
C VAL A 7 33.40 11.16 9.84
N ASP A 8 34.30 11.71 9.01
CA ASP A 8 35.44 12.56 9.41
C ASP A 8 36.33 11.98 10.54
N GLY A 9 36.55 10.67 10.52
CA GLY A 9 37.44 9.99 11.48
C GLY A 9 36.83 9.75 12.87
N ALA A 10 35.58 10.14 13.09
CA ALA A 10 34.84 9.83 14.31
C ALA A 10 33.88 8.65 14.08
N LEU A 11 33.96 7.64 14.95
CA LEU A 11 33.06 6.49 14.96
C LEU A 11 31.70 6.91 15.53
N LEU A 12 30.68 7.05 14.70
CA LEU A 12 29.30 7.27 15.15
C LEU A 12 28.80 5.94 15.71
N ARG A 13 28.88 5.79 17.04
CA ARG A 13 28.33 4.62 17.75
C ARG A 13 26.90 4.39 17.30
N SER A 14 26.67 3.15 16.84
CA SER A 14 25.40 2.54 16.48
C SER A 14 24.23 3.52 16.42
N LEU A 15 23.89 3.96 15.21
CA LEU A 15 22.49 4.19 14.90
C LEU A 15 21.78 2.91 15.30
N ASP A 16 20.90 2.99 16.29
CA ASP A 16 19.97 1.93 16.66
C ASP A 16 18.98 1.82 15.49
N LEU A 17 19.47 1.27 14.38
CA LEU A 17 18.67 0.79 13.26
C LEU A 17 17.94 -0.41 13.85
N GLY A 18 16.79 -0.12 14.45
CA GLY A 18 15.94 -1.09 15.13
C GLY A 18 15.96 -2.40 14.37
N CYS A 19 16.48 -3.43 15.04
CA CYS A 19 16.70 -4.74 14.46
C CYS A 19 15.40 -5.24 13.82
N ILE A 20 15.36 -5.35 12.49
CA ILE A 20 14.47 -6.28 11.81
C ILE A 20 15.38 -7.29 11.13
N ARG A 21 15.56 -8.43 11.80
CA ARG A 21 16.24 -9.60 11.24
C ARG A 21 15.61 -9.97 9.91
N GLY A 22 16.42 -9.92 8.85
CA GLY A 22 16.15 -10.64 7.59
C GLY A 22 15.51 -9.85 6.45
N THR A 23 15.50 -8.52 6.44
CA THR A 23 14.86 -7.80 5.33
C THR A 23 15.56 -6.49 4.98
N HIS A 24 15.71 -6.27 3.68
CA HIS A 24 16.25 -5.07 3.04
C HIS A 24 15.78 -3.77 3.70
N VAL A 25 16.71 -2.82 3.82
CA VAL A 25 16.41 -1.45 4.27
C VAL A 25 15.63 -0.75 3.16
N THR A 26 14.30 -0.74 3.26
CA THR A 26 13.40 -0.04 2.33
C THR A 26 13.15 1.41 2.72
N THR A 27 13.52 1.84 3.93
CA THR A 27 13.31 3.24 4.37
C THR A 27 14.36 3.65 5.40
N LEU A 28 15.12 4.70 5.11
CA LEU A 28 15.98 5.38 6.07
C LEU A 28 15.17 6.46 6.79
N GLN A 29 14.73 6.18 8.02
CA GLN A 29 14.14 7.19 8.90
C GLN A 29 15.24 7.82 9.77
N PHE A 30 15.51 9.10 9.55
CA PHE A 30 16.41 9.89 10.40
C PHE A 30 15.61 10.39 11.61
N VAL A 31 15.82 9.78 12.77
CA VAL A 31 15.12 10.12 14.01
C VAL A 31 16.09 10.88 14.91
N GLN A 32 16.06 12.24 14.92
CA GLN A 32 16.56 13.21 15.95
C GLN A 32 16.86 14.62 15.34
N PRO A 33 16.95 15.71 16.14
CA PRO A 33 16.22 16.98 15.90
C PRO A 33 16.82 17.94 14.86
N ILE A 34 15.94 18.85 14.42
CA ILE A 34 16.00 19.82 13.30
C ILE A 34 17.28 20.69 13.25
N GLU A 35 18.03 20.78 14.35
CA GLU A 35 19.14 21.71 14.54
C GLU A 35 20.42 21.32 13.77
N HIS A 36 20.54 20.06 13.33
CA HIS A 36 21.72 19.56 12.60
C HIS A 36 21.48 19.30 11.10
N TRP A 37 20.30 19.65 10.55
CA TRP A 37 19.87 19.26 9.20
C TRP A 37 20.85 19.67 8.08
N GLN A 38 21.53 20.81 8.21
CA GLN A 38 22.53 21.27 7.23
C GLN A 38 23.76 20.36 7.14
N ALA A 39 24.25 19.84 8.29
CA ALA A 39 25.39 18.93 8.34
C ALA A 39 25.01 17.52 7.85
N TYR A 40 23.81 17.05 8.21
CA TYR A 40 23.29 15.76 7.76
C TYR A 40 22.88 15.76 6.29
N LYS A 41 22.60 16.91 5.67
CA LYS A 41 22.21 17.00 4.26
C LYS A 41 23.25 16.41 3.33
N ARG A 42 24.55 16.67 3.56
CA ARG A 42 25.64 16.12 2.74
C ARG A 42 25.80 14.62 2.93
N VAL A 43 25.70 14.14 4.17
CA VAL A 43 25.77 12.70 4.48
C VAL A 43 24.58 11.96 3.89
N ARG A 44 23.35 12.44 4.11
CA ARG A 44 22.12 11.91 3.50
C ARG A 44 22.22 11.87 1.98
N GLN A 45 22.66 12.97 1.36
CA GLN A 45 22.80 13.05 -0.10
C GLN A 45 23.81 12.02 -0.60
N ARG A 46 24.99 11.94 0.01
CA ARG A 46 26.02 10.97 -0.35
C ARG A 46 25.56 9.52 -0.11
N THR A 47 24.89 9.25 1.00
CA THR A 47 24.33 7.94 1.32
C THR A 47 23.25 7.54 0.30
N LEU A 48 22.39 8.46 -0.12
CA LEU A 48 21.40 8.20 -1.18
C LEU A 48 22.06 8.00 -2.55
N GLU A 49 23.14 8.74 -2.85
CA GLU A 49 23.91 8.61 -4.10
C GLU A 49 24.71 7.31 -4.17
N THR A 50 25.13 6.76 -3.02
CA THR A 50 25.90 5.50 -2.95
C THR A 50 25.04 4.29 -2.60
N LEU A 51 23.77 4.48 -2.21
CA LEU A 51 22.87 3.36 -1.96
C LEU A 51 22.48 2.77 -3.32
N GLU A 52 23.04 1.60 -3.64
CA GLU A 52 22.43 0.75 -4.65
C GLU A 52 21.10 0.24 -4.08
N LEU A 53 20.02 0.94 -4.44
CA LEU A 53 18.66 0.46 -4.20
C LEU A 53 18.42 -0.72 -5.14
N THR A 54 18.85 -1.90 -4.72
CA THR A 54 18.57 -3.13 -5.46
C THR A 54 17.07 -3.37 -5.48
N GLU A 55 16.54 -3.56 -6.67
CA GLU A 55 15.15 -3.96 -6.87
C GLU A 55 14.81 -5.18 -6.01
N THR A 56 13.70 -5.10 -5.27
CA THR A 56 13.27 -6.19 -4.39
C THR A 56 12.97 -7.45 -5.21
N ALA A 57 13.25 -8.63 -4.65
CA ALA A 57 12.98 -9.89 -5.34
C ALA A 57 11.51 -10.03 -5.82
N PRO A 58 10.48 -9.58 -5.08
CA PRO A 58 9.11 -9.55 -5.59
C PRO A 58 8.94 -8.68 -6.84
N LEU A 59 9.47 -7.45 -6.85
CA LEU A 59 9.33 -6.54 -7.98
C LEU A 59 10.04 -7.06 -9.23
N ARG A 60 11.26 -7.60 -9.05
CA ARG A 60 12.02 -8.22 -10.13
C ARG A 60 11.29 -9.39 -10.77
N ARG A 61 10.69 -10.26 -9.94
CA ARG A 61 9.88 -11.40 -10.43
C ARG A 61 8.63 -10.92 -11.18
N ALA A 62 7.94 -9.91 -10.64
CA ALA A 62 6.75 -9.35 -11.30
C ALA A 62 7.10 -8.76 -12.67
N ARG A 63 8.21 -8.01 -12.78
CA ARG A 63 8.69 -7.49 -14.07
C ARG A 63 9.14 -8.58 -15.03
N ALA A 64 9.85 -9.60 -14.54
CA ALA A 64 10.28 -10.72 -15.37
C ALA A 64 9.11 -11.57 -15.89
N ALA A 65 7.97 -11.55 -15.21
CA ALA A 65 6.75 -12.23 -15.62
C ALA A 65 5.88 -11.39 -16.56
N LEU A 66 6.27 -10.14 -16.88
CA LEU A 66 5.55 -9.34 -17.86
C LEU A 66 5.62 -10.01 -19.23
N SER A 67 4.46 -10.38 -19.75
CA SER A 67 4.28 -10.72 -21.15
C SER A 67 3.62 -9.54 -21.85
N GLU A 68 4.09 -9.19 -23.05
CA GLU A 68 3.43 -8.16 -23.86
C GLU A 68 1.96 -8.55 -24.09
N GLY A 69 1.05 -7.61 -23.84
CA GLY A 69 -0.39 -7.77 -24.03
C GLY A 69 -1.13 -8.60 -22.97
N ASP A 70 -0.46 -9.10 -21.93
CA ASP A 70 -1.14 -9.81 -20.84
C ASP A 70 -1.51 -8.84 -19.71
N SER A 71 -2.80 -8.57 -19.57
CA SER A 71 -3.34 -7.73 -18.50
C SER A 71 -3.14 -8.35 -17.12
N GLY A 72 -3.12 -9.68 -17.00
CA GLY A 72 -2.94 -10.38 -15.73
C GLY A 72 -1.57 -10.12 -15.09
N SER A 73 -0.49 -10.24 -15.87
CA SER A 73 0.87 -9.94 -15.40
C SER A 73 1.08 -8.45 -15.12
N ARG A 74 0.50 -7.55 -15.91
CA ARG A 74 0.50 -6.10 -15.64
C ARG A 74 -0.22 -5.77 -14.33
N LEU A 75 -1.37 -6.37 -14.08
CA LEU A 75 -2.12 -6.20 -12.85
C LEU A 75 -1.38 -6.77 -11.62
N ALA A 76 -0.70 -7.91 -11.77
CA ALA A 76 0.16 -8.46 -10.74
C ALA A 76 1.35 -7.53 -10.41
N LEU A 77 1.90 -6.86 -11.43
CA LEU A 77 2.92 -5.83 -11.26
C LEU A 77 2.37 -4.60 -10.54
N VAL A 78 1.18 -4.09 -10.90
CA VAL A 78 0.49 -3.02 -10.16
C VAL A 78 0.40 -3.37 -8.68
N GLY A 79 -0.11 -4.55 -8.36
CA GLY A 79 -0.25 -4.99 -6.97
C GLY A 79 1.08 -5.14 -6.23
N THR A 80 2.19 -5.39 -6.94
CA THR A 80 3.53 -5.46 -6.35
C THR A 80 4.09 -4.05 -6.10
N LEU A 81 3.99 -3.17 -7.10
CA LEU A 81 4.40 -1.76 -7.01
C LEU A 81 3.64 -1.05 -5.88
N ALA A 82 2.32 -1.24 -5.80
CA ALA A 82 1.46 -0.65 -4.78
C ALA A 82 1.87 -1.09 -3.36
N ARG A 83 2.11 -2.38 -3.14
CA ARG A 83 2.55 -2.89 -1.82
C ARG A 83 3.95 -2.40 -1.42
N LEU A 84 4.78 -2.05 -2.39
CA LEU A 84 6.12 -1.50 -2.17
C LEU A 84 6.12 0.04 -2.04
N GLY A 85 4.95 0.68 -2.10
CA GLY A 85 4.82 2.14 -2.03
C GLY A 85 5.25 2.85 -3.31
N GLN A 86 5.50 2.13 -4.42
CA GLN A 86 5.86 2.69 -5.72
C GLN A 86 4.60 3.22 -6.43
N ARG A 87 4.01 4.27 -5.85
CA ARG A 87 2.70 4.79 -6.22
C ARG A 87 2.64 5.27 -7.67
N GLU A 88 3.58 6.11 -8.09
CA GLU A 88 3.55 6.75 -9.41
C GLU A 88 3.58 5.71 -10.54
N GLU A 89 4.45 4.71 -10.43
CA GLU A 89 4.53 3.61 -11.38
C GLU A 89 3.28 2.73 -11.35
N ALA A 90 2.75 2.42 -10.15
CA ALA A 90 1.52 1.65 -10.01
C ALA A 90 0.32 2.39 -10.65
N GLU A 91 0.20 3.70 -10.44
CA GLU A 91 -0.86 4.52 -11.01
C GLU A 91 -0.76 4.62 -12.54
N ALA A 92 0.45 4.76 -13.09
CA ALA A 92 0.65 4.85 -14.53
C ALA A 92 0.18 3.58 -15.23
N LEU A 93 0.66 2.43 -14.77
CA LEU A 93 0.29 1.13 -15.34
C LEU A 93 -1.20 0.82 -15.16
N LEU A 94 -1.78 1.20 -14.01
CA LEU A 94 -3.20 1.01 -13.76
C LEU A 94 -4.09 1.88 -14.66
N THR A 95 -3.63 3.08 -15.03
CA THR A 95 -4.37 3.97 -15.94
C THR A 95 -4.47 3.38 -17.34
N GLU A 96 -3.42 2.68 -17.81
CA GLU A 96 -3.47 1.94 -19.08
C GLU A 96 -4.48 0.80 -19.01
N LEU A 97 -4.47 0.02 -17.92
CA LEU A 97 -5.41 -1.07 -17.70
C LEU A 97 -6.86 -0.60 -17.59
N GLU A 98 -7.13 0.58 -17.02
CA GLU A 98 -8.49 1.15 -16.95
C GLU A 98 -9.05 1.52 -18.33
N VAL A 99 -8.21 1.91 -19.28
CA VAL A 99 -8.64 2.20 -20.66
C VAL A 99 -8.96 0.90 -21.39
N GLU A 100 -8.16 -0.13 -21.19
CA GLU A 100 -8.33 -1.43 -21.84
C GLU A 100 -9.48 -2.24 -21.22
N GLU A 101 -9.61 -2.20 -19.90
CA GLU A 101 -10.54 -3.01 -19.10
C GLU A 101 -11.25 -2.16 -18.03
N PRO A 102 -12.13 -1.22 -18.41
CA PRO A 102 -12.78 -0.26 -17.50
C PRO A 102 -13.72 -0.91 -16.47
N ASP A 103 -14.10 -2.16 -16.71
CA ASP A 103 -15.06 -2.92 -15.93
C ASP A 103 -14.44 -4.12 -15.19
N ALA A 104 -13.12 -4.33 -15.31
CA ALA A 104 -12.43 -5.39 -14.58
C ALA A 104 -12.45 -5.05 -13.08
N SER A 105 -12.99 -5.96 -12.29
CA SER A 105 -13.15 -5.77 -10.85
C SER A 105 -11.77 -5.60 -10.19
N GLU A 106 -10.75 -6.32 -10.63
CA GLU A 106 -9.41 -6.25 -10.08
C GLU A 106 -8.71 -4.90 -10.35
N VAL A 107 -8.98 -4.29 -11.51
CA VAL A 107 -8.49 -2.94 -11.84
C VAL A 107 -9.11 -1.94 -10.87
N LEU A 108 -10.43 -2.04 -10.66
CA LEU A 108 -11.16 -1.23 -9.69
C LEU A 108 -10.63 -1.43 -8.25
N TYR A 109 -10.35 -2.68 -7.87
CA TYR A 109 -9.77 -3.04 -6.58
C TYR A 109 -8.43 -2.34 -6.37
N TRP A 110 -7.50 -2.44 -7.32
CA TRP A 110 -6.18 -1.85 -7.17
C TRP A 110 -6.22 -0.32 -7.17
N ARG A 111 -7.13 0.30 -7.93
CA ARG A 111 -7.29 1.76 -7.91
C ARG A 111 -7.74 2.22 -6.53
N LEU A 112 -8.76 1.56 -5.99
CA LEU A 112 -9.31 1.88 -4.68
C LEU A 112 -8.29 1.61 -3.56
N TRP A 113 -7.51 0.53 -3.68
CA TRP A 113 -6.47 0.19 -2.72
C TRP A 113 -5.36 1.25 -2.67
N ILE A 114 -4.86 1.69 -3.84
CA ILE A 114 -3.82 2.72 -3.96
C ILE A 114 -4.33 4.05 -3.37
N GLU A 115 -5.56 4.45 -3.72
CA GLU A 115 -6.18 5.67 -3.22
C GLU A 115 -6.38 5.66 -1.70
N LEU A 116 -6.72 4.51 -1.12
CA LEU A 116 -6.94 4.35 0.32
C LEU A 116 -5.61 4.31 1.12
N HIS A 117 -4.59 3.63 0.61
CA HIS A 117 -3.39 3.28 1.39
C HIS A 117 -2.14 4.08 1.03
N LEU A 118 -2.03 4.56 -0.21
CA LEU A 118 -0.84 5.29 -0.70
C LEU A 118 -1.15 6.76 -1.01
N GLY A 119 -2.42 7.18 -0.94
CA GLY A 119 -2.86 8.47 -1.46
C GLY A 119 -3.50 9.43 -0.45
N GLU A 120 -3.24 10.72 -0.69
CA GLU A 120 -4.20 11.84 -0.56
C GLU A 120 -4.91 12.07 -1.93
N GLY A 121 -5.27 11.01 -2.65
CA GLY A 121 -5.30 10.93 -4.12
C GLY A 121 -6.32 11.75 -4.94
N ARG A 122 -6.22 11.56 -6.27
CA ARG A 122 -6.84 12.38 -7.36
C ARG A 122 -8.36 12.25 -7.41
N ALA A 123 -8.87 11.09 -6.97
CA ALA A 123 -10.29 10.81 -6.91
C ALA A 123 -10.89 11.58 -5.73
N LEU A 124 -11.99 12.30 -5.99
CA LEU A 124 -12.72 12.94 -4.91
C LEU A 124 -13.24 11.87 -3.95
N ALA A 125 -13.43 12.29 -2.71
CA ALA A 125 -14.05 11.48 -1.67
C ALA A 125 -15.34 10.74 -2.11
N ALA A 126 -16.14 11.36 -3.00
CA ALA A 126 -17.36 10.77 -3.55
C ALA A 126 -17.08 9.66 -4.57
N ASP A 127 -16.03 9.80 -5.38
CA ASP A 127 -15.63 8.82 -6.39
C ASP A 127 -15.22 7.51 -5.73
N ARG A 128 -14.51 7.59 -4.59
CA ARG A 128 -14.10 6.40 -3.82
C ARG A 128 -15.29 5.61 -3.28
N GLU A 129 -16.33 6.29 -2.80
CA GLU A 129 -17.56 5.64 -2.32
C GLU A 129 -18.29 4.95 -3.48
N GLN A 130 -18.42 5.62 -4.63
CA GLN A 130 -19.03 5.04 -5.82
C GLN A 130 -18.27 3.81 -6.31
N MET A 131 -16.93 3.86 -6.31
CA MET A 131 -16.09 2.73 -6.66
C MET A 131 -16.28 1.55 -5.67
N ALA A 132 -16.35 1.83 -4.37
CA ALA A 132 -16.61 0.80 -3.36
C ALA A 132 -17.97 0.12 -3.56
N GLU A 133 -19.03 0.89 -3.83
CA GLU A 133 -20.36 0.33 -4.11
C GLU A 133 -20.38 -0.49 -5.41
N ARG A 134 -19.73 0.01 -6.46
CA ARG A 134 -19.57 -0.74 -7.72
C ARG A 134 -18.84 -2.07 -7.50
N MET A 135 -17.81 -2.07 -6.65
CA MET A 135 -17.07 -3.26 -6.31
C MET A 135 -17.92 -4.29 -5.56
N LEU A 136 -18.80 -3.86 -4.65
CA LEU A 136 -19.77 -4.73 -3.97
C LEU A 136 -20.82 -5.31 -4.93
N LEU A 137 -21.12 -4.64 -6.03
CA LEU A 137 -22.03 -5.14 -7.07
C LEU A 137 -21.35 -6.18 -7.98
N LEU A 138 -20.09 -5.94 -8.33
CA LEU A 138 -19.34 -6.84 -9.22
C LEU A 138 -18.89 -8.11 -8.49
N GLU A 139 -18.36 -7.97 -7.27
CA GLU A 139 -17.77 -9.06 -6.49
C GLU A 139 -18.39 -9.16 -5.08
N PRO A 140 -19.70 -9.46 -4.98
CA PRO A 140 -20.41 -9.46 -3.69
C PRO A 140 -19.94 -10.57 -2.74
N ASP A 141 -19.35 -11.63 -3.29
CA ASP A 141 -18.94 -12.84 -2.57
C ASP A 141 -17.42 -13.07 -2.67
N ASP A 142 -16.63 -12.03 -2.94
CA ASP A 142 -15.17 -12.08 -2.83
C ASP A 142 -14.69 -11.26 -1.61
N LEU A 143 -14.12 -11.96 -0.63
CA LEU A 143 -13.77 -11.36 0.66
C LEU A 143 -12.80 -10.18 0.52
N PRO A 144 -11.64 -10.28 -0.15
CA PRO A 144 -10.78 -9.13 -0.45
C PRO A 144 -11.51 -7.89 -0.96
N PHE A 145 -12.43 -8.04 -1.92
CA PHE A 145 -13.16 -6.93 -2.52
C PHE A 145 -14.14 -6.32 -1.52
N VAL A 146 -14.99 -7.14 -0.92
CA VAL A 146 -15.95 -6.72 0.12
C VAL A 146 -15.23 -6.04 1.29
N ALA A 147 -14.09 -6.58 1.69
CA ALA A 147 -13.26 -6.06 2.79
C ALA A 147 -12.66 -4.68 2.48
N LEU A 148 -12.22 -4.44 1.25
CA LEU A 148 -11.71 -3.14 0.82
C LEU A 148 -12.84 -2.10 0.71
N ALA A 149 -14.00 -2.48 0.17
CA ALA A 149 -15.18 -1.62 0.14
C ALA A 149 -15.61 -1.21 1.56
N PHE A 150 -15.63 -2.16 2.49
CA PHE A 150 -15.88 -1.89 3.90
C PHE A 150 -14.92 -0.84 4.47
N ASP A 151 -13.62 -0.98 4.22
CA ASP A 151 -12.60 -0.07 4.75
C ASP A 151 -12.81 1.37 4.21
N VAL A 152 -13.20 1.50 2.94
CA VAL A 152 -13.56 2.79 2.33
C VAL A 152 -14.80 3.38 2.98
N LEU A 153 -15.89 2.62 3.10
CA LEU A 153 -17.14 3.09 3.73
C LEU A 153 -16.91 3.55 5.17
N LEU A 154 -16.06 2.83 5.92
CA LEU A 154 -15.66 3.20 7.27
C LEU A 154 -14.88 4.53 7.30
N GLN A 155 -13.87 4.69 6.44
CA GLN A 155 -13.11 5.94 6.31
C GLN A 155 -14.01 7.13 5.94
N ARG A 156 -15.04 6.89 5.12
CA ARG A 156 -16.03 7.88 4.68
C ARG A 156 -17.15 8.14 5.70
N ARG A 157 -17.11 7.51 6.87
CA ARG A 157 -18.13 7.61 7.93
C ARG A 157 -19.53 7.16 7.49
N ARG A 158 -19.64 6.28 6.49
CA ARG A 158 -20.91 5.68 6.04
C ARG A 158 -21.27 4.50 6.93
N MET A 159 -21.56 4.78 8.20
CA MET A 159 -21.64 3.76 9.26
C MET A 159 -22.75 2.73 9.04
N GLU A 160 -23.95 3.15 8.63
CA GLU A 160 -25.06 2.23 8.32
C GLU A 160 -24.67 1.23 7.24
N ARG A 161 -24.12 1.75 6.13
CA ARG A 161 -23.70 0.92 4.99
C ARG A 161 -22.53 0.01 5.34
N ALA A 162 -21.53 0.52 6.07
CA ALA A 162 -20.42 -0.29 6.54
C ALA A 162 -20.88 -1.41 7.48
N ARG A 163 -21.94 -1.18 8.28
CA ARG A 163 -22.55 -2.21 9.13
C ARG A 163 -23.24 -3.31 8.33
N GLU A 164 -24.02 -2.94 7.31
CA GLU A 164 -24.63 -3.91 6.38
C GLU A 164 -23.57 -4.80 5.74
N VAL A 165 -22.48 -4.19 5.25
CA VAL A 165 -21.35 -4.94 4.66
C VAL A 165 -20.68 -5.85 5.69
N LEU A 166 -20.48 -5.38 6.92
CA LEU A 166 -19.92 -6.21 7.99
C LEU A 166 -20.81 -7.41 8.34
N ASP A 167 -22.13 -7.22 8.40
CA ASP A 167 -23.07 -8.30 8.66
C ASP A 167 -23.11 -9.31 7.51
N HIS A 168 -23.01 -8.84 6.25
CA HIS A 168 -22.81 -9.72 5.09
C HIS A 168 -21.50 -10.53 5.21
N MET A 169 -20.38 -9.87 5.56
CA MET A 169 -19.10 -10.55 5.76
C MET A 169 -19.15 -11.60 6.87
N ARG A 170 -19.87 -11.34 7.96
CA ARG A 170 -20.04 -12.29 9.08
C ARG A 170 -20.88 -13.49 8.68
N SER A 171 -21.90 -13.27 7.86
CA SER A 171 -22.75 -14.34 7.32
C SER A 171 -21.97 -15.26 6.39
N ARG A 172 -21.16 -14.70 5.48
CA ARG A 172 -20.41 -15.47 4.48
C ARG A 172 -19.07 -16.02 4.96
N TRP A 173 -18.37 -15.31 5.85
CA TRP A 173 -17.04 -15.67 6.35
C TRP A 173 -16.88 -15.48 7.87
N PRO A 174 -17.59 -16.27 8.69
CA PRO A 174 -17.62 -16.11 10.14
C PRO A 174 -16.25 -16.31 10.82
N ASP A 175 -15.41 -17.20 10.29
CA ASP A 175 -14.16 -17.62 10.95
C ASP A 175 -12.90 -16.92 10.45
N ARG A 176 -13.01 -15.98 9.50
CA ARG A 176 -11.84 -15.29 8.94
C ARG A 176 -11.33 -14.19 9.88
N SER A 177 -10.02 -14.17 10.15
CA SER A 177 -9.37 -13.15 10.99
C SER A 177 -9.69 -11.72 10.54
N LEU A 178 -9.72 -11.49 9.22
CA LEU A 178 -10.05 -10.20 8.62
C LEU A 178 -11.44 -9.67 9.01
N THR A 179 -12.41 -10.54 9.28
CA THR A 179 -13.74 -10.18 9.76
C THR A 179 -13.67 -9.75 11.22
N LYS A 180 -12.89 -10.45 12.06
CA LYS A 180 -12.69 -10.14 13.48
C LYS A 180 -12.00 -8.78 13.69
N ASP A 181 -10.94 -8.51 12.93
CA ASP A 181 -10.22 -7.22 12.99
C ASP A 181 -11.11 -6.04 12.60
N ARG A 182 -12.07 -6.25 11.71
CA ARG A 182 -13.01 -5.21 11.24
C ARG A 182 -14.16 -4.96 12.21
N ILE A 183 -14.61 -5.97 12.96
CA ILE A 183 -15.54 -5.78 14.08
C ILE A 183 -14.92 -4.83 15.11
N ALA A 184 -13.63 -5.03 15.45
CA ALA A 184 -12.93 -4.15 16.38
C ALA A 184 -12.84 -2.71 15.85
N ARG A 185 -12.55 -2.53 14.55
CA ARG A 185 -12.53 -1.21 13.90
C ARG A 185 -13.89 -0.53 13.87
N MET A 186 -14.97 -1.26 13.60
CA MET A 186 -16.34 -0.73 13.63
C MET A 186 -16.74 -0.29 15.05
N ALA A 187 -16.41 -1.09 16.07
CA ALA A 187 -16.68 -0.74 17.46
C ALA A 187 -15.92 0.53 17.90
N ALA A 188 -14.68 0.72 17.44
CA ALA A 188 -13.89 1.93 17.71
C ALA A 188 -14.39 3.18 16.96
N ALA A 189 -15.08 3.02 15.83
CA ALA A 189 -15.58 4.14 15.03
C ALA A 189 -16.98 4.65 15.48
N GLY A 190 -17.72 3.85 16.25
CA GLY A 190 -19.09 4.13 16.70
C GLY A 190 -19.24 4.57 18.16
N GLY A 191 -18.14 4.74 18.90
CA GLY A 191 -18.11 5.30 20.27
C GLY A 191 -17.57 6.72 20.30
#